data_AF-A0A9E2RTW9-F1
#
_entry.id   AF-A0A9E2RTW9-F1
#
_cell.length_a   1.000
_cell.length_b   1.000
_cell.length_c   1.000
_cell.angle_alpha   90.00
_cell.angle_beta   90.00
_cell.angle_gamma   90.00
#
_symmetry.space_group_name_H-M   'P 1'
#
loop_
_entity.id
_entity.type
_entity.pdbx_description
1 polymer ?
#
loop_
_entity_poly.entity_id
_entity_poly.type
_entity_poly.pdbx_seq_one_letter_code
_entity_poly.pdbx_strand_id
1 'polypeptide(L)'
;SKYFEATEKVYDTLNAMYSIGVTADSKNGEIRDVLWDGPAYKAGLAPGMTLVAVNGRAFTPDVFREAIREAKGSAEPIKLLVKDLTYYQTYAVDYHGGLRYPHLERVTGTRDYLDQIIAPLK
;
A
#
# COMPACT_ATOMS: atom_id res chain seq x y z
N SER A 1 -1.66 2.08 -11.31
CA SER A 1 -1.12 1.92 -12.68
C SER A 1 -0.98 0.44 -12.97
N LYS A 2 -1.27 -0.02 -14.20
CA LYS A 2 -1.17 -1.45 -14.58
C LYS A 2 0.22 -2.05 -14.31
N TYR A 3 1.27 -1.23 -14.35
CA TYR A 3 2.63 -1.65 -13.98
C TYR A 3 2.75 -2.04 -12.51
N PHE A 4 2.20 -1.24 -11.58
CA PHE A 4 2.25 -1.55 -10.15
C PHE A 4 1.44 -2.81 -9.82
N GLU A 5 0.22 -2.93 -10.33
CA GLU A 5 -0.61 -4.14 -10.13
C GLU A 5 0.07 -5.41 -10.69
N ALA A 6 0.74 -5.29 -11.86
CA ALA A 6 1.50 -6.40 -12.44
C ALA A 6 2.75 -6.76 -11.60
N THR A 7 3.47 -5.76 -11.09
CA THR A 7 4.68 -5.97 -10.27
C THR A 7 4.32 -6.57 -8.91
N GLU A 8 3.25 -6.08 -8.27
CA GLU A 8 2.69 -6.64 -7.04
C GLU A 8 2.31 -8.12 -7.19
N LYS A 9 1.75 -8.49 -8.35
CA LYS A 9 1.38 -9.87 -8.67
C LYS A 9 2.60 -10.77 -8.92
N VAL A 10 3.73 -10.20 -9.33
CA VAL A 10 4.99 -10.94 -9.54
C VAL A 10 5.75 -11.13 -8.22
N TYR A 11 5.70 -10.16 -7.30
CA TYR A 11 6.43 -10.20 -6.02
C TYR A 11 5.58 -10.64 -4.82
N ASP A 12 4.36 -11.15 -5.05
CA ASP A 12 3.40 -11.54 -4.00
C ASP A 12 3.27 -10.48 -2.89
N THR A 13 3.30 -9.20 -3.27
CA THR A 13 3.32 -8.07 -2.33
C THR A 13 2.19 -7.13 -2.66
N LEU A 14 1.39 -6.77 -1.67
CA LEU A 14 0.44 -5.67 -1.70
C LEU A 14 1.16 -4.39 -1.25
N ASN A 15 1.26 -3.39 -2.12
CA ASN A 15 1.91 -2.12 -1.81
C ASN A 15 0.89 -0.98 -1.77
N ALA A 16 0.58 -0.53 -0.54
CA ALA A 16 -0.26 0.62 -0.27
C ALA A 16 0.51 1.71 0.49
N MET A 17 1.83 1.76 0.32
CA MET A 17 2.71 2.69 1.05
C MET A 17 2.34 4.16 0.81
N TYR A 18 1.89 4.48 -0.41
CA TYR A 18 1.46 5.84 -0.78
C TYR A 18 -0.02 6.11 -0.50
N SER A 19 -0.77 5.09 -0.08
CA SER A 19 -2.16 5.19 0.33
C SER A 19 -2.24 5.21 1.85
N ILE A 20 -2.54 4.08 2.48
CA ILE A 20 -2.67 3.99 3.94
C ILE A 20 -1.32 3.84 4.67
N GLY A 21 -0.22 3.67 3.93
CA GLY A 21 1.13 3.56 4.52
C GLY A 21 1.50 2.14 4.93
N VAL A 22 1.12 1.12 4.15
CA VAL A 22 1.41 -0.29 4.47
C VAL A 22 1.94 -1.03 3.25
N THR A 23 2.89 -1.93 3.46
CA THR A 23 3.12 -3.05 2.56
C THR A 23 2.83 -4.37 3.27
N ALA A 24 2.22 -5.31 2.56
CA ALA A 24 1.89 -6.61 3.10
C ALA A 24 2.13 -7.71 2.08
N ASP A 25 2.30 -8.94 2.53
CA ASP A 25 2.29 -10.12 1.68
C ASP A 25 0.88 -10.37 1.14
N SER A 26 0.77 -10.58 -0.17
CA SER A 26 -0.53 -10.69 -0.86
C SER A 26 -1.25 -12.01 -0.58
N LYS A 27 -0.55 -13.04 -0.11
CA LYS A 27 -1.08 -14.38 0.12
C LYS A 27 -1.53 -14.58 1.57
N ASN A 28 -0.69 -14.19 2.53
CA ASN A 28 -0.95 -14.42 3.95
C ASN A 28 -1.36 -13.15 4.72
N GLY A 29 -1.25 -11.96 4.12
CA GLY A 29 -1.63 -10.70 4.76
C GLY A 29 -0.62 -10.19 5.79
N GLU A 30 0.55 -10.80 5.91
CA GLU A 30 1.61 -10.35 6.82
C GLU A 30 2.10 -8.95 6.44
N ILE A 31 1.98 -8.01 7.37
CA ILE A 31 2.45 -6.63 7.24
C ILE A 31 3.98 -6.64 7.27
N ARG A 32 4.58 -6.25 6.15
CA ARG A 32 6.04 -6.20 5.99
C ARG A 32 6.63 -4.86 6.41
N ASP A 33 5.93 -3.77 6.11
CA ASP A 33 6.38 -2.43 6.44
C ASP A 33 5.19 -1.50 6.71
N VAL A 34 5.41 -0.52 7.59
CA VAL A 34 4.44 0.51 7.94
C VAL A 34 5.12 1.88 7.88
N LEU A 35 4.56 2.79 7.09
CA LEU A 35 5.07 4.15 6.96
C LEU A 35 4.98 4.89 8.29
N TRP A 36 6.13 5.28 8.84
CA TRP A 36 6.22 6.09 10.06
C TRP A 36 5.40 7.37 9.96
N ASP A 37 4.63 7.68 11.02
CA ASP A 37 3.69 8.80 11.08
C ASP A 37 2.59 8.79 9.99
N GLY A 38 2.48 7.70 9.23
CA GLY A 38 1.42 7.48 8.25
C GLY A 38 0.09 7.06 8.88
N PRO A 39 -0.99 6.94 8.09
CA PRO A 39 -2.33 6.58 8.57
C PRO A 39 -2.36 5.25 9.33
N ALA A 40 -1.74 4.20 8.78
CA ALA A 40 -1.65 2.90 9.43
C ALA A 40 -0.83 2.91 10.72
N TYR A 41 0.28 3.67 10.74
CA TYR A 41 1.08 3.86 11.95
C TYR A 41 0.26 4.52 13.07
N LYS A 42 -0.46 5.60 12.74
CA LYS A 42 -1.35 6.31 13.68
C LYS A 42 -2.48 5.43 14.21
N ALA A 43 -2.95 4.48 13.40
CA ALA A 43 -3.92 3.48 13.83
C ALA A 43 -3.32 2.43 14.77
N GLY A 44 -1.99 2.31 14.87
CA GLY A 44 -1.30 1.34 15.73
C GLY A 44 -0.85 0.06 15.01
N LEU A 45 -0.85 0.05 13.68
CA LEU A 45 -0.31 -1.08 12.91
C LEU A 45 1.22 -1.09 12.96
N ALA A 46 1.79 -2.31 12.97
CA ALA A 46 3.22 -2.53 12.98
C ALA A 46 3.63 -3.71 12.07
N PRO A 47 4.88 -3.76 11.61
CA PRO A 47 5.43 -4.93 10.91
C PRO A 47 5.31 -6.22 11.73
N GLY A 48 5.12 -7.35 11.05
CA GLY A 48 4.95 -8.68 11.64
C GLY A 48 3.51 -9.03 12.05
N MET A 49 2.62 -8.04 12.11
CA MET A 49 1.19 -8.26 12.27
C MET A 49 0.57 -8.88 11.00
N THR A 50 -0.48 -9.67 11.14
CA THR A 50 -1.15 -10.32 9.99
C THR A 50 -2.54 -9.74 9.76
N LEU A 51 -2.79 -9.21 8.57
CA LEU A 51 -4.12 -8.74 8.16
C LEU A 51 -5.03 -9.91 7.79
N VAL A 52 -6.15 -10.04 8.50
CA VAL A 52 -7.08 -11.17 8.39
C VAL A 52 -8.39 -10.77 7.71
N ALA A 53 -8.88 -9.57 7.97
CA ALA A 53 -10.10 -9.05 7.34
C ALA A 53 -10.06 -7.53 7.17
N VAL A 54 -10.83 -7.05 6.20
CA VAL A 54 -11.01 -5.62 5.87
C VAL A 54 -12.50 -5.34 5.80
N ASN A 55 -12.99 -4.39 6.59
CA ASN A 55 -14.41 -4.03 6.69
C ASN A 55 -15.33 -5.25 6.89
N GLY A 56 -14.89 -6.23 7.69
CA GLY A 56 -15.64 -7.46 7.97
C GLY A 56 -15.59 -8.53 6.87
N ARG A 57 -14.88 -8.29 5.76
CA ARG A 57 -14.64 -9.28 4.69
C ARG A 57 -13.25 -9.88 4.83
N ALA A 58 -13.11 -11.18 4.58
CA ALA A 58 -11.79 -11.84 4.61
C ALA A 58 -10.78 -11.12 3.72
N PHE A 59 -9.53 -11.02 4.19
CA PHE A 59 -8.49 -10.33 3.47
C PHE A 59 -8.20 -11.00 2.13
N THR A 60 -8.28 -10.19 1.08
CA THR A 60 -7.62 -10.42 -0.20
C THR A 60 -7.04 -9.09 -0.67
N PRO A 61 -6.02 -9.10 -1.55
CA PRO A 61 -5.51 -7.87 -2.13
C PRO A 61 -6.60 -7.02 -2.79
N ASP A 62 -7.59 -7.65 -3.42
CA ASP A 62 -8.67 -6.95 -4.11
C ASP A 62 -9.67 -6.31 -3.14
N VAL A 63 -10.08 -7.05 -2.10
CA VAL A 63 -10.95 -6.53 -1.04
C VAL A 63 -10.30 -5.34 -0.33
N PHE A 64 -9.00 -5.44 -0.05
CA PHE A 64 -8.25 -4.35 0.56
C PHE A 64 -8.21 -3.10 -0.33
N ARG A 65 -7.93 -3.27 -1.63
CA ARG A 65 -7.93 -2.15 -2.59
C ARG A 65 -9.32 -1.53 -2.76
N GLU A 66 -10.38 -2.36 -2.79
CA GLU A 66 -11.77 -1.91 -2.83
C GLU A 66 -12.08 -1.03 -1.61
N ALA A 67 -11.75 -1.48 -0.41
CA ALA A 67 -11.97 -0.70 0.82
C ALA A 67 -11.26 0.67 0.80
N ILE A 68 -10.03 0.74 0.28
CA ILE A 68 -9.32 2.02 0.12
C ILE A 68 -10.02 2.94 -0.90
N ARG A 69 -10.57 2.38 -1.99
CA ARG A 69 -11.30 3.16 -3.00
C ARG A 69 -12.61 3.70 -2.42
N GLU A 70 -13.35 2.87 -1.69
CA GLU A 70 -14.62 3.24 -1.04
C GLU A 70 -14.43 4.31 0.03
N ALA A 71 -13.34 4.22 0.81
CA ALA A 71 -13.03 5.18 1.87
C ALA A 71 -12.87 6.62 1.35
N LYS A 72 -12.54 6.84 0.08
CA LYS A 72 -12.46 8.19 -0.52
C LYS A 72 -13.81 8.93 -0.51
N GLY A 73 -14.93 8.20 -0.59
CA GLY A 73 -16.29 8.75 -0.64
C GLY A 73 -17.05 8.65 0.68
N SER A 74 -16.42 8.10 1.72
CA SER A 74 -17.04 7.83 3.03
C SER A 74 -16.32 8.63 4.12
N ALA A 75 -17.01 8.89 5.24
CA ALA A 75 -16.40 9.38 6.48
C ALA A 75 -16.02 8.23 7.42
N GLU A 76 -16.31 6.98 7.05
CA GLU A 76 -15.98 5.82 7.86
C GLU A 76 -14.50 5.42 7.69
N PRO A 77 -13.79 5.12 8.79
CA PRO A 77 -12.44 4.60 8.71
C PRO A 77 -12.43 3.17 8.17
N ILE A 78 -11.31 2.77 7.56
CA ILE A 78 -11.10 1.40 7.11
C ILE A 78 -10.84 0.53 8.35
N LYS A 79 -11.69 -0.47 8.58
CA LYS A 79 -11.58 -1.39 9.72
C LYS A 79 -10.76 -2.60 9.32
N LEU A 80 -9.60 -2.77 9.93
CA LEU A 80 -8.68 -3.87 9.66
C LEU A 80 -8.69 -4.82 10.85
N LEU A 81 -9.14 -6.06 10.65
CA LEU A 81 -8.96 -7.12 11.63
C LEU A 81 -7.57 -7.70 11.46
N VAL A 82 -6.77 -7.59 12.49
CA VAL A 82 -5.36 -7.95 12.48
C VAL A 82 -5.07 -8.95 13.58
N LYS A 83 -4.33 -9.99 13.23
CA LYS A 83 -3.77 -10.95 14.16
C LYS A 83 -2.36 -10.52 14.53
N ASP A 84 -2.12 -10.32 15.82
CA ASP A 84 -0.80 -10.11 16.41
C ASP A 84 -0.53 -11.27 17.37
N LEU A 85 0.43 -12.12 17.01
CA LEU A 85 0.70 -13.40 17.68
C LEU A 85 -0.57 -14.27 17.82
N THR A 86 -1.19 -14.27 18.99
CA THR A 86 -2.42 -15.03 19.30
C THR A 86 -3.66 -14.16 19.39
N TYR A 87 -3.51 -12.83 19.40
CA TYR A 87 -4.59 -11.89 19.61
C TYR A 87 -5.13 -11.36 18.29
N TYR A 88 -6.44 -11.22 18.20
CA TYR A 88 -7.10 -10.55 17.08
C TYR A 88 -7.62 -9.20 17.57
N GLN A 89 -7.23 -8.13 16.89
CA GLN A 89 -7.64 -6.78 17.21
C GLN A 89 -8.13 -6.07 15.95
N THR A 90 -9.11 -5.19 16.12
CA THR A 90 -9.59 -4.36 15.02
C THR A 90 -8.95 -2.98 15.13
N TYR A 91 -8.26 -2.58 14.08
CA TYR A 91 -7.65 -1.27 13.94
C TYR A 91 -8.46 -0.43 12.96
N ALA A 92 -8.78 0.81 13.33
CA ALA A 92 -9.49 1.74 12.48
C ALA A 92 -8.49 2.72 11.85
N VAL A 93 -8.30 2.63 10.53
CA VAL A 93 -7.41 3.51 9.78
C VAL A 93 -8.22 4.63 9.16
N ASP A 94 -8.06 5.83 9.71
CA ASP A 94 -8.66 7.07 9.19
C ASP A 94 -7.90 7.52 7.94
N TYR A 95 -8.38 7.10 6.77
CA TYR A 95 -7.80 7.43 5.48
C TYR A 95 -8.85 7.59 4.39
N HIS A 96 -8.88 8.79 3.81
CA HIS A 96 -9.86 9.18 2.78
C HIS A 96 -9.21 9.64 1.46
N GLY A 97 -7.90 9.41 1.30
CA GLY A 97 -7.14 9.86 0.12
C GLY A 97 -7.36 9.03 -1.14
N GLY A 98 -8.05 7.89 -1.03
CA GLY A 98 -8.22 6.91 -2.11
C GLY A 98 -6.92 6.20 -2.51
N LEU A 99 -6.98 5.35 -3.52
CA LEU A 99 -5.83 4.53 -3.91
C LEU A 99 -4.82 5.35 -4.73
N ARG A 100 -3.61 5.50 -4.19
CA ARG A 100 -2.51 6.24 -4.79
C ARG A 100 -1.44 5.29 -5.28
N TYR A 101 -1.22 5.29 -6.60
CA TYR A 101 -0.09 4.65 -7.25
C TYR A 101 0.78 5.75 -7.86
N PRO A 102 1.87 6.18 -7.19
CA PRO A 102 2.78 7.12 -7.81
C PRO A 102 3.35 6.47 -9.05
N HIS A 103 3.35 7.21 -10.15
CA HIS A 103 4.07 6.85 -11.35
C HIS A 103 5.10 7.94 -11.58
N LEU A 104 6.29 7.54 -12.05
CA LEU A 104 7.29 8.49 -12.48
C LEU A 104 6.83 9.04 -13.83
N GLU A 105 6.42 10.30 -13.85
CA GLU A 105 6.19 11.05 -15.08
C GLU A 105 7.44 11.88 -15.39
N ARG A 106 7.86 11.90 -16.66
CA ARG A 106 8.96 12.76 -17.09
C ARG A 106 8.54 14.22 -16.96
N VAL A 107 9.31 15.03 -16.24
CA VAL A 107 9.10 16.48 -16.17
C VAL A 107 9.37 17.08 -17.55
N THR A 108 8.31 17.59 -18.20
CA THR A 108 8.40 18.18 -19.54
C THR A 108 9.33 19.41 -19.51
N GLY A 109 10.41 19.39 -20.31
CA GLY A 109 11.36 20.50 -20.42
C GLY A 109 12.72 20.30 -19.72
N THR A 110 12.97 19.15 -19.08
CA THR A 110 14.28 18.85 -18.49
C THR A 110 15.19 18.16 -19.52
N ARG A 111 16.39 18.69 -19.72
CA ARG A 111 17.39 18.19 -20.69
C ARG A 111 17.84 16.77 -20.32
N ASP A 112 17.90 15.87 -21.30
CA ASP A 112 18.27 14.47 -21.13
C ASP A 112 19.79 14.35 -20.87
N TYR A 113 20.19 13.91 -19.67
CA TYR A 113 21.60 13.68 -19.32
C TYR A 113 22.02 12.21 -19.50
N LEU A 114 21.09 11.29 -19.75
CA LEU A 114 21.40 9.87 -19.94
C LEU A 114 22.17 9.63 -21.25
N ASP A 115 21.90 10.43 -22.28
CA ASP A 115 22.64 10.39 -23.55
C ASP A 115 24.10 10.85 -23.41
N GLN A 116 24.43 11.67 -22.40
CA GLN A 116 25.81 12.15 -22.20
C GLN A 116 26.69 11.14 -21.44
N ILE A 117 26.09 10.28 -20.61
CA ILE A 117 26.83 9.30 -19.80
C ILE A 117 27.14 8.02 -20.61
N ILE A 118 26.31 7.69 -21.61
CA ILE A 118 26.49 6.49 -22.45
C ILE A 118 27.41 6.76 -23.66
N ALA A 119 27.79 8.01 -23.90
CA ALA A 119 28.75 8.32 -24.96
C ALA A 119 30.09 7.60 -24.67
N PRO A 120 30.55 6.70 -25.55
CA PRO A 120 31.82 6.03 -25.33
C PRO A 120 32.93 7.08 -25.30
N LEU A 121 33.74 7.05 -24.25
CA LEU A 121 35.00 7.80 -24.20
C LEU A 121 35.88 7.31 -25.37
N LYS A 122 36.30 8.24 -26.22
CA LYS A 122 37.32 7.99 -27.25
C LYS A 122 38.66 7.67 -26.62
#